data_AF-A0A7K5I9W7-F1
#
_entry.id   AF-A0A7K5I9W7-F1
#
_cell.length_a   1.000
_cell.length_b   1.000
_cell.length_c   1.000
_cell.angle_alpha   90.00
_cell.angle_beta   90.00
_cell.angle_gamma   90.00
#
_symmetry.space_group_name_H-M   'P 1'
#
loop_
_entity.id
_entity.type
_entity.pdbx_description
1 polymer ?
#
loop_
_entity_poly.entity_id
_entity_poly.type
_entity_poly.pdbx_seq_one_letter_code
_entity_poly.pdbx_strand_id
1 'polypeptide(L)'
;LPQPLLVSAHVGSLGWVAKWLLVSFEALTSPLFPQTLFQSPDEGWQVYTSAQAPDGKCLCTAVIPVQGSCSRDLRSHQLRQLMEKVQNISQSMEVLDLRTYRDLQYVRNTESLMKGLDSRLKVAAESQKSLNARSFQPWFLLASPIPLPCPPKHPWDEEEPWFLLAHRVVPMGSEGSGQYPGPGPSSLTLTSLFFFFFFSPPSPGCGKLTGVSNPITIRASGSRFGSWMTDTMTPSADSRVWYMDGYYKGRRVLEFRTLNDFVTGQNFVQHLLPHPWAGTGHVVFNGSLYYNKYQSNIAVKYHFRSRSVLVQRSLAGAGYNNTFPYSWGGFSDIDFMVDESGLWAVYTTNQNAGNIVVSRVDPQTLEVLHSWDTGYPKRSAGESFMICGTLYVTNSHLAGAKIYFAYYTNTSSYEYTDIPFHNQYSHISMLDYNPRERVLYTWNNGHQVIYNVTLFHVIKTSGEL
;
A
#
# COMPACT_ATOMS: atom_id res chain seq x y z
N LEU A 1 43.35 50.44 2.76
CA LEU A 1 43.08 51.81 3.29
C LEU A 1 42.71 52.69 2.09
N PRO A 2 41.79 53.65 2.26
CA PRO A 2 40.38 53.41 1.90
C PRO A 2 39.89 54.09 0.60
N GLN A 3 38.61 53.85 0.28
CA GLN A 3 37.73 54.68 -0.57
C GLN A 3 37.81 56.18 -0.20
N PRO A 4 37.46 57.15 -1.09
CA PRO A 4 36.17 57.17 -1.79
C PRO A 4 36.06 57.79 -3.23
N LEU A 5 34.90 57.52 -3.85
CA LEU A 5 33.95 58.40 -4.61
C LEU A 5 34.47 59.78 -5.10
N LEU A 6 34.07 60.33 -6.27
CA LEU A 6 32.77 60.30 -6.99
C LEU A 6 32.90 60.93 -8.43
N VAL A 7 31.98 60.61 -9.37
CA VAL A 7 31.66 61.29 -10.70
C VAL A 7 32.83 61.46 -11.72
N SER A 8 32.78 61.02 -12.99
CA SER A 8 31.76 61.32 -14.02
C SER A 8 31.98 60.58 -15.36
N ALA A 9 30.89 60.45 -16.12
CA ALA A 9 30.77 60.32 -17.59
C ALA A 9 31.31 59.08 -18.35
N HIS A 10 30.41 58.55 -19.20
CA HIS A 10 30.62 57.81 -20.45
C HIS A 10 31.46 56.51 -20.45
N VAL A 11 30.76 55.37 -20.56
CA VAL A 11 30.86 54.48 -21.74
C VAL A 11 29.46 53.91 -22.01
N GLY A 12 29.08 53.72 -23.28
CA GLY A 12 27.86 52.99 -23.64
C GLY A 12 28.15 51.53 -23.95
N SER A 13 27.22 50.62 -23.62
CA SER A 13 27.19 49.29 -24.23
C SER A 13 25.78 48.70 -24.22
N LEU A 14 25.63 47.68 -25.06
CA LEU A 14 24.41 46.98 -25.41
C LEU A 14 23.60 46.46 -24.22
N GLY A 15 22.28 46.40 -24.44
CA GLY A 15 21.53 45.18 -24.14
C GLY A 15 20.37 45.32 -23.16
N TRP A 16 19.21 44.85 -23.64
CA TRP A 16 18.07 44.37 -22.85
C TRP A 16 17.12 45.40 -22.20
N VAL A 17 15.90 45.39 -22.77
CA VAL A 17 14.59 45.41 -22.08
C VAL A 17 13.93 46.76 -21.73
N ALA A 18 12.77 46.92 -22.37
CA ALA A 18 11.58 47.67 -21.95
C ALA A 18 11.64 49.19 -21.72
N LYS A 19 10.80 49.89 -22.49
CA LYS A 19 9.76 50.69 -21.84
C LYS A 19 8.43 50.65 -22.61
N TRP A 20 7.39 50.22 -21.90
CA TRP A 20 6.01 50.24 -22.34
C TRP A 20 5.39 51.64 -22.17
N LEU A 21 4.44 51.96 -23.06
CA LEU A 21 3.23 52.77 -22.88
C LEU A 21 3.22 54.33 -22.85
N LEU A 22 2.05 54.83 -23.33
CA LEU A 22 1.44 56.18 -23.23
C LEU A 22 2.04 57.26 -24.17
N VAL A 23 1.32 58.18 -24.85
CA VAL A 23 -0.13 58.53 -25.04
C VAL A 23 -0.19 59.61 -26.16
N SER A 24 -1.24 59.90 -26.97
CA SER A 24 -2.48 59.22 -27.42
C SER A 24 -3.19 60.10 -28.50
N PHE A 25 -4.19 59.56 -29.25
CA PHE A 25 -5.22 60.29 -30.06
C PHE A 25 -4.70 61.06 -31.32
N GLU A 26 -5.40 61.27 -32.45
CA GLU A 26 -6.80 61.14 -32.94
C GLU A 26 -6.81 60.43 -34.35
N ALA A 27 -7.74 59.55 -34.76
CA ALA A 27 -9.10 59.77 -35.33
C ALA A 27 -9.14 60.69 -36.60
N LEU A 28 -9.90 60.46 -37.70
CA LEU A 28 -11.04 59.57 -38.00
C LEU A 28 -11.33 59.46 -39.55
N THR A 29 -12.30 58.60 -39.95
CA THR A 29 -12.95 58.42 -41.29
C THR A 29 -12.17 57.64 -42.39
N SER A 30 -12.73 56.70 -43.17
CA SER A 30 -14.08 56.06 -43.30
C SER A 30 -13.97 54.72 -44.11
N PRO A 31 -15.04 53.94 -44.44
CA PRO A 31 -16.02 53.30 -43.55
C PRO A 31 -16.25 51.76 -43.77
N LEU A 32 -16.58 51.06 -42.68
CA LEU A 32 -17.52 49.91 -42.53
C LEU A 32 -17.55 48.71 -43.52
N PHE A 33 -16.98 47.57 -43.07
CA PHE A 33 -17.66 46.24 -43.03
C PHE A 33 -17.09 45.46 -41.81
N PRO A 34 -17.85 44.56 -41.14
CA PRO A 34 -17.51 44.09 -39.79
C PRO A 34 -16.53 42.90 -39.77
N GLN A 35 -15.66 42.89 -38.77
CA GLN A 35 -14.76 41.79 -38.45
C GLN A 35 -15.53 40.62 -37.81
N THR A 36 -15.28 39.39 -38.27
CA THR A 36 -15.60 38.17 -37.51
C THR A 36 -14.37 37.70 -36.75
N LEU A 37 -14.45 37.72 -35.42
CA LEU A 37 -13.51 37.07 -34.51
C LEU A 37 -14.00 35.65 -34.16
N PHE A 38 -13.06 34.83 -33.69
CA PHE A 38 -13.17 33.40 -33.33
C PHE A 38 -13.11 32.39 -34.47
N GLN A 39 -12.05 31.58 -34.44
CA GLN A 39 -12.03 30.20 -34.93
C GLN A 39 -11.76 29.28 -33.73
N SER A 40 -12.68 28.36 -33.50
CA SER A 40 -12.47 27.10 -32.77
C SER A 40 -12.90 25.97 -33.73
N PRO A 41 -12.29 24.77 -33.72
CA PRO A 41 -12.37 23.86 -34.87
C PRO A 41 -13.73 23.19 -35.14
N ASP A 42 -14.66 23.18 -34.17
CA ASP A 42 -15.71 22.13 -34.11
C ASP A 42 -17.16 22.56 -34.49
N GLU A 43 -17.42 23.81 -34.86
CA GLU A 43 -18.78 24.26 -35.26
C GLU A 43 -18.80 25.18 -36.51
N GLY A 44 -18.30 24.67 -37.64
CA GLY A 44 -18.32 25.38 -38.93
C GLY A 44 -19.31 24.80 -39.95
N TRP A 45 -20.33 25.57 -40.34
CA TRP A 45 -21.16 25.23 -41.51
C TRP A 45 -20.31 25.30 -42.79
N GLN A 46 -20.14 24.19 -43.50
CA GLN A 46 -19.44 24.16 -44.78
C GLN A 46 -20.44 24.16 -45.95
N VAL A 47 -20.47 25.27 -46.68
CA VAL A 47 -21.30 25.45 -47.87
C VAL A 47 -20.46 25.19 -49.11
N TYR A 48 -20.88 24.22 -49.92
CA TYR A 48 -20.26 23.93 -51.21
C TYR A 48 -21.15 24.47 -52.33
N THR A 49 -20.56 25.28 -53.20
CA THR A 49 -21.19 25.78 -54.43
C THR A 49 -20.67 24.96 -55.62
N SER A 50 -21.58 24.37 -56.40
CA SER A 50 -21.21 23.53 -57.55
C SER A 50 -22.26 23.58 -58.66
N ALA A 51 -21.83 24.08 -59.82
CA ALA A 51 -22.52 24.11 -61.11
C ALA A 51 -23.78 24.98 -61.22
N GLN A 52 -23.90 25.63 -62.36
CA GLN A 52 -25.00 26.53 -62.72
C GLN A 52 -26.00 25.79 -63.63
N ALA A 53 -27.29 25.82 -63.31
CA ALA A 53 -28.32 25.21 -64.14
C ALA A 53 -28.60 26.09 -65.39
N PRO A 54 -29.08 25.50 -66.53
CA PRO A 54 -29.29 26.25 -67.77
C PRO A 54 -30.35 27.37 -67.70
N ASP A 55 -31.17 27.42 -66.64
CA ASP A 55 -32.18 28.44 -66.38
C ASP A 55 -31.68 29.60 -65.49
N GLY A 56 -30.37 29.67 -65.23
CA GLY A 56 -29.73 30.82 -64.57
C GLY A 56 -29.86 30.87 -63.04
N LYS A 57 -30.40 29.83 -62.41
CA LYS A 57 -30.47 29.72 -60.94
C LYS A 57 -29.27 28.95 -60.39
N CYS A 58 -28.66 29.49 -59.33
CA CYS A 58 -27.62 28.79 -58.57
C CYS A 58 -28.27 27.83 -57.57
N LEU A 59 -27.81 26.57 -57.55
CA LEU A 59 -28.16 25.60 -56.49
C LEU A 59 -27.05 25.61 -55.43
N CYS A 60 -27.42 25.89 -54.18
CA CYS A 60 -26.52 25.76 -53.03
C CYS A 60 -26.91 24.52 -52.23
N THR A 61 -25.98 23.59 -52.03
CA THR A 61 -26.20 22.39 -51.21
C THR A 61 -25.51 22.58 -49.87
N ALA A 62 -26.29 22.67 -48.79
CA ALA A 62 -25.78 22.72 -47.42
C ALA A 62 -25.79 21.32 -46.81
N VAL A 63 -24.65 20.87 -46.27
CA VAL A 63 -24.55 19.63 -45.50
C VAL A 63 -24.78 19.97 -44.02
N ILE A 64 -25.90 19.54 -43.47
CA ILE A 64 -26.21 19.66 -42.04
C ILE A 64 -25.57 18.46 -41.31
N PRO A 65 -24.69 18.66 -40.30
CA PRO A 65 -24.26 17.57 -39.45
C PRO A 65 -25.46 17.02 -38.68
N VAL A 66 -25.68 15.70 -38.75
CA VAL A 66 -26.84 15.04 -38.15
C VAL A 66 -26.85 15.31 -36.64
N GLN A 67 -27.91 15.93 -36.13
CA GLN A 67 -28.07 16.13 -34.69
C GLN A 67 -28.28 14.79 -33.99
N GLY A 68 -27.19 14.23 -33.47
CA GLY A 68 -27.24 13.25 -32.40
C GLY A 68 -27.99 13.83 -31.19
N SER A 69 -28.89 13.05 -30.62
CA SER A 69 -29.80 13.51 -29.57
C SER A 69 -29.08 13.97 -28.30
N CYS A 70 -29.55 15.10 -27.76
CA CYS A 70 -29.13 15.73 -26.51
C CYS A 70 -27.66 16.19 -26.44
N SER A 71 -27.44 17.47 -26.80
CA SER A 71 -26.37 18.26 -26.20
C SER A 71 -26.45 18.18 -24.67
N ARG A 72 -25.47 17.55 -24.03
CA ARG A 72 -25.28 17.61 -22.58
C ARG A 72 -24.64 18.95 -22.24
N ASP A 73 -25.52 19.92 -21.99
CA ASP A 73 -25.20 21.25 -21.49
C ASP A 73 -24.03 21.22 -20.48
N LEU A 74 -23.03 22.10 -20.66
CA LEU A 74 -21.89 22.24 -19.75
C LEU A 74 -22.36 22.48 -18.30
N ARG A 75 -23.49 23.16 -18.15
CA ARG A 75 -24.18 23.39 -16.87
C ARG A 75 -24.67 22.10 -16.23
N SER A 76 -25.08 21.09 -17.01
CA SER A 76 -25.48 19.77 -16.52
C SER A 76 -24.29 18.94 -16.03
N HIS A 77 -23.12 19.10 -16.65
CA HIS A 77 -21.87 18.49 -16.18
C HIS A 77 -21.38 19.14 -14.88
N GLN A 78 -21.44 20.47 -14.77
CA GLN A 78 -21.20 21.18 -13.51
C GLN A 78 -22.19 20.78 -12.42
N LEU A 79 -23.48 20.65 -12.74
CA LEU A 79 -24.50 20.22 -11.78
C LEU A 79 -24.23 18.79 -11.29
N ARG A 80 -23.82 17.87 -12.17
CA ARG A 80 -23.43 16.51 -11.78
C ARG A 80 -22.19 16.48 -10.89
N GLN A 81 -21.13 17.21 -11.23
CA GLN A 81 -19.97 17.33 -10.34
C GLN A 81 -20.33 17.95 -8.98
N LEU A 82 -21.26 18.89 -8.95
CA LEU A 82 -21.75 19.48 -7.69
C LEU A 82 -22.56 18.46 -6.88
N MET A 83 -23.44 17.70 -7.52
CA MET A 83 -24.21 16.63 -6.89
C MET A 83 -23.30 15.51 -6.36
N GLU A 84 -22.28 15.10 -7.11
CA GLU A 84 -21.27 14.12 -6.67
C GLU A 84 -20.47 14.63 -5.47
N LYS A 85 -20.07 15.90 -5.47
CA LYS A 85 -19.41 16.54 -4.31
C LYS A 85 -20.33 16.61 -3.10
N VAL A 86 -21.60 17.01 -3.27
CA VAL A 86 -22.60 17.04 -2.20
C VAL A 86 -22.86 15.64 -1.65
N GLN A 87 -22.95 14.62 -2.51
CA GLN A 87 -23.13 13.23 -2.09
C GLN A 87 -21.92 12.73 -1.28
N ASN A 88 -20.70 13.03 -1.73
CA ASN A 88 -19.47 12.67 -1.01
C ASN A 88 -19.35 13.41 0.34
N ILE A 89 -19.76 14.68 0.40
CA ILE A 89 -19.86 15.44 1.66
C ILE A 89 -20.90 14.80 2.59
N SER A 90 -22.09 14.44 2.08
CA SER A 90 -23.15 13.77 2.85
C SER A 90 -22.66 12.43 3.43
N GLN A 91 -21.99 11.60 2.62
CA GLN A 91 -21.40 10.34 3.08
C GLN A 91 -20.28 10.56 4.11
N SER A 92 -19.44 11.58 3.93
CA SER A 92 -18.42 11.92 4.92
C SER A 92 -19.04 12.43 6.24
N MET A 93 -20.18 13.13 6.18
CA MET A 93 -20.94 13.58 7.34
C MET A 93 -21.57 12.39 8.09
N GLU A 94 -22.17 11.43 7.39
CA GLU A 94 -22.69 10.18 7.99
C GLU A 94 -21.57 9.38 8.67
N VAL A 95 -20.38 9.29 8.05
CA VAL A 95 -19.21 8.65 8.67
C VAL A 95 -18.73 9.43 9.90
N LEU A 96 -18.76 10.76 9.86
CA LEU A 96 -18.39 11.61 11.00
C LEU A 96 -19.39 11.48 12.15
N ASP A 97 -20.69 11.41 11.86
CA ASP A 97 -21.75 11.21 12.85
C ASP A 97 -21.68 9.82 13.48
N LEU A 98 -21.44 8.77 12.68
CA LEU A 98 -21.20 7.42 13.20
C LEU A 98 -19.94 7.32 14.07
N ARG A 99 -18.89 8.10 13.79
CA ARG A 99 -17.72 8.22 14.68
C ARG A 99 -18.09 8.94 15.96
N THR A 100 -18.68 10.13 15.86
CA THR A 100 -19.10 10.96 16.99
C THR A 100 -20.05 10.21 17.93
N TYR A 101 -21.01 9.46 17.39
CA TYR A 101 -21.90 8.60 18.17
C TYR A 101 -21.13 7.51 18.92
N ARG A 102 -20.17 6.83 18.27
CA ARG A 102 -19.34 5.79 18.93
C ARG A 102 -18.45 6.37 20.02
N ASP A 103 -17.86 7.54 19.78
CA ASP A 103 -17.01 8.22 20.76
C ASP A 103 -17.83 8.71 21.96
N LEU A 104 -19.05 9.23 21.74
CA LEU A 104 -20.00 9.56 22.80
C LEU A 104 -20.43 8.31 23.60
N GLN A 105 -20.66 7.16 22.95
CA GLN A 105 -20.96 5.91 23.65
C GLN A 105 -19.75 5.42 24.45
N TYR A 106 -18.53 5.55 23.93
CA TYR A 106 -17.30 5.23 24.67
C TYR A 106 -17.18 6.11 25.93
N VAL A 107 -17.29 7.43 25.79
CA VAL A 107 -17.26 8.38 26.92
C VAL A 107 -18.33 8.04 27.96
N ARG A 108 -19.58 7.82 27.53
CA ARG A 108 -20.69 7.46 28.43
C ARG A 108 -20.47 6.13 29.17
N ASN A 109 -19.88 5.14 28.51
CA ASN A 109 -19.48 3.89 29.16
C ASN A 109 -18.37 4.13 30.19
N THR A 110 -17.36 4.96 29.87
CA THR A 110 -16.30 5.32 30.84
C THR A 110 -16.83 6.13 32.03
N GLU A 111 -17.83 6.98 31.84
CA GLU A 111 -18.51 7.71 32.92
C GLU A 111 -19.21 6.76 33.90
N SER A 112 -19.89 5.73 33.37
CA SER A 112 -20.52 4.69 34.21
C SER A 112 -19.49 3.91 35.04
N LEU A 113 -18.32 3.64 34.43
CA LEU A 113 -17.17 3.03 35.08
C LEU A 113 -16.62 3.92 36.20
N MET A 114 -16.43 5.22 35.96
CA MET A 114 -15.94 6.17 36.96
C MET A 114 -16.91 6.35 38.15
N LYS A 115 -18.22 6.37 37.92
CA LYS A 115 -19.22 6.39 39.02
C LYS A 115 -19.19 5.10 39.85
N GLY A 116 -18.94 3.96 39.21
CA GLY A 116 -18.69 2.70 39.91
C GLY A 116 -17.41 2.71 40.76
N LEU A 117 -16.38 3.43 40.31
CA LEU A 117 -15.13 3.61 41.05
C LEU A 117 -15.29 4.55 42.25
N ASP A 118 -15.93 5.71 42.08
CA ASP A 118 -16.19 6.69 43.15
C ASP A 118 -17.01 6.09 44.31
N SER A 119 -18.09 5.37 43.98
CA SER A 119 -18.90 4.67 45.01
C SER A 119 -18.10 3.63 45.80
N ARG A 120 -17.19 2.88 45.14
CA ARG A 120 -16.32 1.90 45.81
C ARG A 120 -15.17 2.54 46.58
N LEU A 121 -14.65 3.68 46.14
CA LEU A 121 -13.65 4.46 46.89
C LEU A 121 -14.24 5.03 48.18
N LYS A 122 -15.49 5.50 48.17
CA LYS A 122 -16.22 5.92 49.38
C LYS A 122 -16.38 4.76 50.38
N VAL A 123 -16.86 3.60 49.93
CA VAL A 123 -16.97 2.41 50.80
C VAL A 123 -15.60 1.93 51.32
N ALA A 124 -14.53 2.05 50.53
CA ALA A 124 -13.17 1.71 50.96
C ALA A 124 -12.59 2.71 51.97
N ALA A 125 -12.93 4.00 51.86
CA ALA A 125 -12.55 5.02 52.84
C ALA A 125 -13.27 4.84 54.18
N GLU A 126 -14.52 4.36 54.15
CA GLU A 126 -15.34 4.09 55.34
C GLU A 126 -15.03 2.74 56.01
N SER A 127 -14.45 1.77 55.29
CA SER A 127 -14.20 0.40 55.80
C SER A 127 -12.74 -0.05 55.62
N GLN A 128 -11.89 0.31 56.58
CA GLN A 128 -10.43 0.10 56.57
C GLN A 128 -9.96 -1.37 56.68
N LYS A 129 -10.77 -2.37 56.32
CA LYS A 129 -10.48 -3.82 56.55
C LYS A 129 -10.80 -4.80 55.40
N SER A 130 -11.07 -4.37 54.16
CA SER A 130 -11.35 -5.31 53.05
C SER A 130 -10.78 -4.95 51.66
N LEU A 131 -9.62 -4.31 51.60
CA LEU A 131 -8.90 -4.09 50.33
C LEU A 131 -8.19 -5.37 49.86
N ASN A 132 -8.85 -6.13 48.99
CA ASN A 132 -8.28 -7.31 48.33
C ASN A 132 -7.91 -6.98 46.87
N ALA A 133 -6.63 -7.04 46.49
CA ALA A 133 -6.12 -6.53 45.22
C ALA A 133 -6.81 -7.11 43.96
N ARG A 134 -7.43 -8.29 44.05
CA ARG A 134 -8.20 -8.89 42.95
C ARG A 134 -9.46 -8.09 42.56
N SER A 135 -10.07 -7.33 43.48
CA SER A 135 -11.29 -6.57 43.17
C SER A 135 -11.06 -5.35 42.26
N PHE A 136 -9.80 -4.92 42.10
CA PHE A 136 -9.39 -3.77 41.29
C PHE A 136 -8.74 -4.14 39.95
N GLN A 137 -8.58 -5.43 39.62
CA GLN A 137 -7.95 -5.87 38.37
C GLN A 137 -8.55 -5.29 37.07
N PRO A 138 -9.88 -5.06 36.93
CA PRO A 138 -10.43 -4.43 35.71
C PRO A 138 -9.96 -2.98 35.46
N TRP A 139 -9.40 -2.31 36.45
CA TRP A 139 -9.24 -0.85 36.47
C TRP A 139 -7.79 -0.39 36.32
N PHE A 140 -6.81 -1.26 36.57
CA PHE A 140 -5.39 -0.98 36.31
C PHE A 140 -5.09 -0.67 34.83
N LEU A 141 -5.96 -1.06 33.90
CA LEU A 141 -5.85 -0.75 32.48
C LEU A 141 -6.22 0.71 32.13
N LEU A 142 -6.91 1.43 33.02
CA LEU A 142 -7.33 2.83 32.81
C LEU A 142 -6.35 3.87 33.40
N ALA A 143 -5.42 3.45 34.26
CA ALA A 143 -4.58 4.34 35.06
C ALA A 143 -3.16 4.56 34.48
N SER A 144 -2.88 4.10 33.27
CA SER A 144 -1.63 4.42 32.56
C SER A 144 -1.68 5.87 32.04
N PRO A 145 -0.66 6.70 32.29
CA PRO A 145 -0.71 8.12 31.94
C PRO A 145 -0.77 8.33 30.43
N ILE A 146 -1.74 9.13 29.99
CA ILE A 146 -1.85 9.62 28.60
C ILE A 146 -0.77 10.70 28.42
N PRO A 147 0.20 10.54 27.51
CA PRO A 147 1.08 11.64 27.13
C PRO A 147 0.28 12.63 26.27
N LEU A 148 0.13 13.87 26.73
CA LEU A 148 -0.37 14.94 25.87
C LEU A 148 0.67 15.23 24.77
N PRO A 149 0.26 15.39 23.50
CA PRO A 149 1.20 15.65 22.42
C PRO A 149 1.82 17.04 22.54
N CYS A 150 3.13 17.12 22.71
CA CYS A 150 3.87 18.36 22.55
C CYS A 150 3.90 18.77 21.06
N PRO A 151 3.87 20.08 20.73
CA PRO A 151 4.01 20.54 19.36
C PRO A 151 5.44 20.29 18.85
N PRO A 152 5.63 20.11 17.53
CA PRO A 152 6.92 19.77 16.95
C PRO A 152 7.91 20.94 17.08
N LYS A 153 9.10 20.65 17.63
CA LYS A 153 10.28 21.52 17.49
C LYS A 153 10.92 21.26 16.12
N HIS A 154 11.31 22.33 15.43
CA HIS A 154 12.06 22.23 14.18
C HIS A 154 13.48 21.70 14.41
N PRO A 155 14.04 20.88 13.50
CA PRO A 155 15.42 20.45 13.55
C PRO A 155 16.32 21.45 12.82
N TRP A 156 17.05 22.24 13.60
CA TRP A 156 18.38 22.74 13.24
C TRP A 156 19.22 22.60 14.50
N ASP A 157 20.14 21.64 14.48
CA ASP A 157 21.57 21.84 14.75
C ASP A 157 22.27 20.48 14.74
N GLU A 158 23.41 20.44 14.05
CA GLU A 158 24.30 19.27 13.95
C GLU A 158 25.16 19.17 15.22
N GLU A 159 25.59 17.96 15.59
CA GLU A 159 27.01 17.59 15.62
C GLU A 159 27.23 16.13 16.05
N GLU A 160 28.01 15.40 15.25
CA GLU A 160 28.69 14.13 15.58
C GLU A 160 29.97 14.46 16.37
N PRO A 161 30.48 13.58 17.27
CA PRO A 161 31.63 12.78 16.82
C PRO A 161 31.86 11.39 17.48
N TRP A 162 31.93 10.35 16.64
CA TRP A 162 33.07 9.44 16.42
C TRP A 162 33.68 8.51 17.51
N PHE A 163 33.91 7.25 17.07
CA PHE A 163 34.90 6.22 17.53
C PHE A 163 34.67 5.54 18.91
N LEU A 164 34.98 4.24 19.15
CA LEU A 164 35.79 3.21 18.47
C LEU A 164 35.11 1.82 18.49
N LEU A 165 35.40 0.97 17.48
CA LEU A 165 35.24 -0.50 17.58
C LEU A 165 36.59 -1.19 17.34
N ALA A 166 37.01 -2.05 18.28
CA ALA A 166 38.34 -2.66 18.26
C ALA A 166 38.38 -3.96 17.43
N HIS A 167 39.19 -3.97 16.37
CA HIS A 167 39.58 -5.20 15.69
C HIS A 167 40.63 -5.96 16.50
N ARG A 168 40.42 -7.26 16.73
CA ARG A 168 41.40 -8.15 17.37
C ARG A 168 42.05 -9.04 16.31
N VAL A 169 43.29 -8.72 15.95
CA VAL A 169 44.14 -9.57 15.09
C VAL A 169 44.94 -10.53 15.96
N VAL A 170 45.02 -11.80 15.56
CA VAL A 170 45.89 -12.81 16.17
C VAL A 170 47.00 -13.15 15.16
N PRO A 171 48.29 -12.95 15.49
CA PRO A 171 49.38 -13.46 14.68
C PRO A 171 49.75 -14.89 15.11
N MET A 172 50.05 -15.76 14.14
CA MET A 172 50.72 -17.04 14.41
C MET A 172 52.01 -17.07 13.59
N GLY A 173 53.14 -17.31 14.27
CA GLY A 173 54.48 -17.24 13.69
C GLY A 173 54.88 -18.50 12.92
N SER A 174 55.89 -18.35 12.07
CA SER A 174 56.45 -19.37 11.19
C SER A 174 57.86 -19.79 11.60
N GLU A 175 58.19 -21.09 11.55
CA GLU A 175 59.55 -21.62 11.35
C GLU A 175 59.52 -23.14 11.06
N GLY A 176 60.48 -23.69 10.29
CA GLY A 176 60.75 -25.16 10.25
C GLY A 176 60.70 -25.94 8.92
N SER A 177 61.63 -25.63 8.00
CA SER A 177 62.24 -26.47 6.92
C SER A 177 61.95 -27.99 6.74
N GLY A 178 61.94 -28.50 5.48
CA GLY A 178 62.50 -29.84 5.16
C GLY A 178 62.05 -30.63 3.89
N GLN A 179 62.88 -30.61 2.82
CA GLN A 179 63.18 -31.67 1.82
C GLN A 179 62.13 -32.35 0.86
N TYR A 180 62.56 -32.52 -0.41
CA TYR A 180 61.99 -33.30 -1.55
C TYR A 180 62.95 -34.48 -1.92
N PRO A 181 62.63 -35.52 -2.78
CA PRO A 181 61.83 -35.50 -4.04
C PRO A 181 60.91 -36.75 -4.35
N GLY A 182 60.25 -36.74 -5.53
CA GLY A 182 59.20 -37.70 -5.99
C GLY A 182 59.70 -38.98 -6.74
N PRO A 183 58.99 -39.55 -7.77
CA PRO A 183 57.98 -38.95 -8.68
C PRO A 183 56.74 -39.78 -9.16
N GLY A 184 55.61 -39.08 -9.43
CA GLY A 184 54.57 -39.31 -10.49
C GLY A 184 53.86 -40.67 -10.70
N PRO A 185 52.92 -40.79 -11.68
CA PRO A 185 52.10 -39.78 -12.40
C PRO A 185 50.64 -39.77 -11.84
N SER A 186 49.63 -39.00 -12.29
CA SER A 186 49.28 -38.51 -13.62
C SER A 186 48.21 -37.39 -13.59
N SER A 187 48.32 -36.42 -14.51
CA SER A 187 47.22 -35.64 -15.13
C SER A 187 45.99 -35.26 -14.30
N LEU A 188 45.95 -34.01 -13.81
CA LEU A 188 44.69 -33.24 -13.76
C LEU A 188 44.92 -31.81 -14.25
N THR A 189 44.18 -31.43 -15.29
CA THR A 189 44.20 -30.11 -15.93
C THR A 189 43.52 -29.04 -15.06
N LEU A 190 44.06 -27.83 -15.11
CA LEU A 190 43.65 -26.69 -14.28
C LEU A 190 42.34 -26.04 -14.76
N THR A 191 41.20 -26.72 -14.59
CA THR A 191 39.88 -26.19 -14.99
C THR A 191 38.77 -26.52 -13.98
N SER A 192 38.81 -25.92 -12.78
CA SER A 192 37.60 -25.78 -11.93
C SER A 192 37.74 -24.69 -10.87
N LEU A 193 37.84 -23.43 -11.31
CA LEU A 193 37.32 -22.31 -10.52
C LEU A 193 35.90 -22.05 -11.05
N PHE A 194 34.96 -22.88 -10.58
CA PHE A 194 33.54 -22.69 -10.82
C PHE A 194 33.13 -21.40 -10.12
N PHE A 195 33.14 -20.30 -10.88
CA PHE A 195 32.48 -19.06 -10.49
C PHE A 195 30.98 -19.35 -10.35
N PHE A 196 30.56 -19.71 -9.14
CA PHE A 196 29.17 -19.54 -8.71
C PHE A 196 28.88 -18.05 -8.55
N PHE A 197 28.93 -17.31 -9.67
CA PHE A 197 28.02 -16.20 -9.85
C PHE A 197 26.61 -16.81 -9.81
N PHE A 198 25.99 -16.77 -8.63
CA PHE A 198 24.54 -16.71 -8.55
C PHE A 198 24.12 -15.44 -9.32
N PHE A 199 23.88 -15.61 -10.62
CA PHE A 199 22.96 -14.75 -11.33
C PHE A 199 21.60 -14.94 -10.67
N SER A 200 21.34 -14.14 -9.62
CA SER A 200 19.97 -13.76 -9.32
C SER A 200 19.36 -13.32 -10.64
N PRO A 201 18.21 -13.88 -11.06
CA PRO A 201 17.53 -13.37 -12.24
C PRO A 201 17.34 -11.87 -12.04
N PRO A 202 17.50 -11.04 -13.10
CA PRO A 202 17.43 -9.59 -12.96
C PRO A 202 16.13 -9.26 -12.24
N SER A 203 16.23 -8.66 -11.05
CA SER A 203 15.08 -8.30 -10.26
C SER A 203 14.20 -7.44 -11.16
N PRO A 204 12.97 -7.88 -11.50
CA PRO A 204 12.12 -7.08 -12.35
C PRO A 204 11.92 -5.78 -11.58
N GLY A 205 12.28 -4.64 -12.19
CA GLY A 205 12.71 -3.45 -11.45
C GLY A 205 11.72 -3.01 -10.37
N CYS A 206 12.20 -2.55 -9.22
CA CYS A 206 11.31 -2.06 -8.17
C CYS A 206 10.78 -0.65 -8.48
N GLY A 207 9.53 -0.35 -8.13
CA GLY A 207 8.89 0.91 -8.50
C GLY A 207 7.69 1.29 -7.62
N LYS A 208 7.33 2.57 -7.68
CA LYS A 208 6.17 3.12 -6.98
C LYS A 208 4.89 2.71 -7.71
N LEU A 209 3.88 2.25 -6.99
CA LEU A 209 2.58 1.93 -7.58
C LEU A 209 1.92 3.20 -8.12
N THR A 210 1.48 3.17 -9.37
CA THR A 210 0.77 4.30 -10.01
C THR A 210 -0.62 3.93 -10.52
N GLY A 211 -0.92 2.64 -10.70
CA GLY A 211 -2.22 2.19 -11.16
C GLY A 211 -2.50 0.73 -10.85
N VAL A 212 -3.79 0.42 -10.74
CA VAL A 212 -4.33 -0.94 -10.62
C VAL A 212 -5.34 -1.12 -11.75
N SER A 213 -5.35 -2.28 -12.40
CA SER A 213 -6.26 -2.56 -13.52
C SER A 213 -7.73 -2.69 -13.09
N ASN A 214 -8.62 -2.89 -14.06
CA ASN A 214 -9.92 -3.49 -13.78
C ASN A 214 -9.75 -4.93 -13.24
N PRO A 215 -10.71 -5.43 -12.44
CA PRO A 215 -10.69 -6.79 -11.90
C PRO A 215 -10.79 -7.85 -13.00
N ILE A 216 -10.05 -8.94 -12.81
CA ILE A 216 -10.12 -10.16 -13.61
C ILE A 216 -10.61 -11.29 -12.71
N THR A 217 -11.89 -11.66 -12.82
CA THR A 217 -12.46 -12.75 -12.03
C THR A 217 -12.01 -14.10 -12.59
N ILE A 218 -11.23 -14.83 -11.80
CA ILE A 218 -10.74 -16.17 -12.12
C ILE A 218 -11.78 -17.23 -11.78
N ARG A 219 -12.47 -17.07 -10.65
CA ARG A 219 -13.48 -18.03 -10.17
C ARG A 219 -14.48 -17.38 -9.22
N ALA A 220 -15.68 -17.94 -9.14
CA ALA A 220 -16.64 -17.70 -8.06
C ALA A 220 -16.82 -19.02 -7.29
N SER A 221 -16.31 -19.09 -6.06
CA SER A 221 -16.38 -20.30 -5.23
C SER A 221 -16.09 -20.01 -3.76
N GLY A 222 -16.73 -20.76 -2.86
CA GLY A 222 -16.53 -20.65 -1.41
C GLY A 222 -17.54 -19.75 -0.71
N SER A 223 -17.25 -19.44 0.54
CA SER A 223 -18.03 -18.51 1.34
C SER A 223 -17.70 -17.04 1.01
N ARG A 224 -18.39 -16.10 1.66
CA ARG A 224 -18.12 -14.66 1.52
C ARG A 224 -16.66 -14.27 1.80
N PHE A 225 -15.95 -15.04 2.63
CA PHE A 225 -14.61 -14.71 3.11
C PHE A 225 -13.64 -15.87 2.88
N GLY A 226 -12.40 -15.55 2.55
CA GLY A 226 -11.35 -16.54 2.38
C GLY A 226 -10.08 -15.89 1.85
N SER A 227 -9.11 -16.71 1.49
CA SER A 227 -7.92 -16.29 0.75
C SER A 227 -7.47 -17.37 -0.23
N TRP A 228 -6.77 -16.94 -1.27
CA TRP A 228 -6.30 -17.81 -2.34
C TRP A 228 -5.07 -17.18 -3.01
N MET A 229 -4.10 -17.99 -3.39
CA MET A 229 -2.80 -17.49 -3.85
C MET A 229 -2.03 -18.56 -4.64
N THR A 230 -1.06 -18.10 -5.43
CA THR A 230 0.05 -18.93 -5.93
C THR A 230 1.29 -18.70 -5.04
N ASP A 231 2.31 -19.55 -5.17
CA ASP A 231 3.56 -19.39 -4.41
C ASP A 231 4.40 -18.26 -5.02
N THR A 232 4.81 -17.33 -4.16
CA THR A 232 5.52 -16.10 -4.52
C THR A 232 7.01 -16.30 -4.79
N MET A 233 7.58 -17.48 -4.53
CA MET A 233 9.02 -17.79 -4.71
C MET A 233 9.31 -19.03 -5.59
N THR A 234 8.30 -19.66 -6.20
CA THR A 234 8.51 -20.86 -7.04
C THR A 234 8.92 -20.52 -8.49
N PRO A 235 9.56 -21.47 -9.21
CA PRO A 235 9.84 -21.32 -10.64
C PRO A 235 8.57 -20.99 -11.44
N SER A 236 8.71 -20.21 -12.52
CA SER A 236 7.60 -19.69 -13.33
C SER A 236 6.68 -20.75 -13.96
N ALA A 237 7.13 -22.01 -14.07
CA ALA A 237 6.30 -23.13 -14.52
C ALA A 237 5.31 -23.65 -13.45
N ASP A 238 5.47 -23.26 -12.18
CA ASP A 238 4.65 -23.72 -11.07
C ASP A 238 3.38 -22.85 -10.92
N SER A 239 2.30 -23.32 -11.56
CA SER A 239 0.97 -22.68 -11.54
C SER A 239 0.03 -23.24 -10.46
N ARG A 240 0.59 -23.81 -9.39
CA ARG A 240 -0.20 -24.31 -8.26
C ARG A 240 -0.92 -23.19 -7.51
N VAL A 241 -2.17 -23.47 -7.16
CA VAL A 241 -3.05 -22.53 -6.44
C VAL A 241 -3.41 -23.14 -5.09
N TRP A 242 -3.23 -22.37 -4.02
CA TRP A 242 -3.71 -22.69 -2.68
C TRP A 242 -4.97 -21.88 -2.39
N TYR A 243 -5.96 -22.54 -1.80
CA TYR A 243 -7.29 -22.00 -1.54
C TYR A 243 -7.72 -22.32 -0.10
N MET A 244 -8.18 -21.29 0.62
CA MET A 244 -8.52 -21.32 2.04
C MET A 244 -9.85 -20.60 2.25
N ASP A 245 -10.92 -21.38 2.46
CA ASP A 245 -12.27 -20.86 2.65
C ASP A 245 -12.53 -20.55 4.14
N GLY A 246 -13.06 -19.36 4.42
CA GLY A 246 -13.39 -18.88 5.75
C GLY A 246 -12.22 -18.26 6.54
N TYR A 247 -12.54 -17.27 7.37
CA TYR A 247 -11.58 -16.55 8.23
C TYR A 247 -11.46 -17.13 9.66
N TYR A 248 -12.36 -18.03 10.06
CA TYR A 248 -12.55 -18.43 11.45
C TYR A 248 -12.31 -19.91 11.69
N LYS A 249 -11.30 -20.23 12.52
CA LYS A 249 -10.96 -21.60 12.95
C LYS A 249 -10.69 -22.59 11.80
N GLY A 250 -10.42 -22.10 10.60
CA GLY A 250 -10.16 -22.95 9.44
C GLY A 250 -8.90 -23.80 9.61
N ARG A 251 -8.89 -24.98 8.98
CA ARG A 251 -7.73 -25.91 8.97
C ARG A 251 -7.48 -26.54 7.60
N ARG A 252 -8.33 -26.27 6.61
CA ARG A 252 -8.48 -27.07 5.40
C ARG A 252 -8.00 -26.28 4.19
N VAL A 253 -6.75 -26.51 3.80
CA VAL A 253 -6.15 -25.87 2.62
C VAL A 253 -6.32 -26.81 1.42
N LEU A 254 -6.79 -26.29 0.30
CA LEU A 254 -6.84 -27.03 -0.97
C LEU A 254 -5.68 -26.58 -1.86
N GLU A 255 -4.85 -27.53 -2.31
CA GLU A 255 -3.80 -27.32 -3.31
C GLU A 255 -4.29 -27.87 -4.66
N PHE A 256 -4.44 -26.99 -5.64
CA PHE A 256 -4.74 -27.33 -7.03
C PHE A 256 -3.43 -27.37 -7.83
N ARG A 257 -3.25 -28.36 -8.69
CA ARG A 257 -2.00 -28.54 -9.46
C ARG A 257 -1.77 -27.45 -10.50
N THR A 258 -2.85 -26.94 -11.07
CA THR A 258 -2.84 -25.90 -12.11
C THR A 258 -3.96 -24.89 -11.88
N LEU A 259 -3.86 -23.73 -12.51
CA LEU A 259 -4.93 -22.74 -12.55
C LEU A 259 -6.22 -23.32 -13.20
N ASN A 260 -6.10 -24.22 -14.17
CA ASN A 260 -7.27 -24.86 -14.81
C ASN A 260 -8.00 -25.83 -13.85
N ASP A 261 -7.25 -26.62 -13.08
CA ASP A 261 -7.83 -27.46 -12.01
C ASP A 261 -8.55 -26.57 -10.97
N PHE A 262 -7.96 -25.41 -10.64
CA PHE A 262 -8.59 -24.43 -9.75
C PHE A 262 -9.90 -23.88 -10.33
N VAL A 263 -9.92 -23.39 -11.57
CA VAL A 263 -11.12 -22.81 -12.22
C VAL A 263 -12.24 -23.86 -12.33
N THR A 264 -11.92 -25.07 -12.76
CA THR A 264 -12.89 -26.18 -12.87
C THR A 264 -13.31 -26.76 -11.51
N GLY A 265 -12.54 -26.51 -10.45
CA GLY A 265 -12.79 -27.03 -9.11
C GLY A 265 -12.47 -28.51 -8.91
N GLN A 266 -11.65 -29.10 -9.79
CA GLN A 266 -11.31 -30.52 -9.79
C GLN A 266 -9.86 -30.76 -9.35
N ASN A 267 -9.45 -32.03 -9.21
CA ASN A 267 -8.06 -32.45 -9.06
C ASN A 267 -7.23 -31.76 -7.94
N PHE A 268 -7.84 -31.47 -6.79
CA PHE A 268 -7.16 -30.88 -5.64
C PHE A 268 -6.62 -31.92 -4.64
N VAL A 269 -5.55 -31.55 -3.94
CA VAL A 269 -5.06 -32.22 -2.74
C VAL A 269 -5.51 -31.41 -1.52
N GLN A 270 -6.08 -32.08 -0.51
CA GLN A 270 -6.45 -31.43 0.74
C GLN A 270 -5.33 -31.59 1.79
N HIS A 271 -4.87 -30.47 2.33
CA HIS A 271 -4.01 -30.43 3.51
C HIS A 271 -4.83 -30.05 4.74
N LEU A 272 -4.62 -30.79 5.84
CA LEU A 272 -5.23 -30.49 7.13
C LEU A 272 -4.15 -29.95 8.07
N LEU A 273 -4.27 -28.68 8.46
CA LEU A 273 -3.31 -28.02 9.34
C LEU A 273 -3.48 -28.52 10.80
N PRO A 274 -2.37 -28.77 11.53
CA PRO A 274 -2.43 -29.17 12.94
C PRO A 274 -3.10 -28.12 13.84
N HIS A 275 -2.88 -26.83 13.53
CA HIS A 275 -3.44 -25.69 14.25
C HIS A 275 -4.41 -24.92 13.35
N PRO A 276 -5.56 -24.46 13.87
CA PRO A 276 -6.48 -23.63 13.10
C PRO A 276 -5.95 -22.21 12.90
N TRP A 277 -6.35 -21.56 11.81
CA TRP A 277 -6.01 -20.16 11.51
C TRP A 277 -7.01 -19.14 12.07
N ALA A 278 -6.52 -17.92 12.22
CA ALA A 278 -7.31 -16.70 12.40
C ALA A 278 -7.08 -15.76 11.22
N GLY A 279 -8.15 -15.15 10.73
CA GLY A 279 -8.10 -14.23 9.60
C GLY A 279 -7.91 -14.93 8.26
N THR A 280 -7.52 -14.14 7.28
CA THR A 280 -7.38 -14.49 5.86
C THR A 280 -6.00 -14.12 5.30
N GLY A 281 -5.24 -13.28 6.01
CA GLY A 281 -3.89 -12.84 5.71
C GLY A 281 -2.85 -13.95 5.81
N HIS A 282 -2.90 -14.87 4.85
CA HIS A 282 -2.05 -16.04 4.74
C HIS A 282 -1.21 -15.88 3.47
N VAL A 283 0.04 -16.32 3.49
CA VAL A 283 0.88 -16.35 2.27
C VAL A 283 1.52 -17.71 2.07
N VAL A 284 1.65 -18.11 0.80
CA VAL A 284 2.49 -19.24 0.39
C VAL A 284 3.80 -18.69 -0.18
N PHE A 285 4.90 -19.06 0.46
CA PHE A 285 6.25 -18.62 0.09
C PHE A 285 7.23 -19.79 0.24
N ASN A 286 7.79 -20.23 -0.88
CA ASN A 286 8.78 -21.31 -0.95
C ASN A 286 8.28 -22.63 -0.34
N GLY A 287 7.18 -23.15 -0.87
CA GLY A 287 6.55 -24.42 -0.51
C GLY A 287 5.94 -24.46 0.90
N SER A 288 5.86 -23.30 1.58
CA SER A 288 5.40 -23.18 2.96
C SER A 288 4.28 -22.15 3.09
N LEU A 289 3.25 -22.47 3.86
CA LEU A 289 2.19 -21.57 4.29
C LEU A 289 2.61 -20.85 5.57
N TYR A 290 2.43 -19.53 5.59
CA TYR A 290 2.60 -18.66 6.75
C TYR A 290 1.22 -18.13 7.14
N TYR A 291 0.82 -18.36 8.39
CA TYR A 291 -0.51 -17.99 8.87
C TYR A 291 -0.50 -17.68 10.37
N ASN A 292 -1.51 -16.92 10.83
CA ASN A 292 -1.73 -16.65 12.24
C ASN A 292 -2.50 -17.80 12.91
N LYS A 293 -1.96 -18.36 13.99
CA LYS A 293 -2.61 -19.38 14.81
C LYS A 293 -3.78 -18.81 15.60
N TYR A 294 -4.95 -19.40 15.42
CA TYR A 294 -6.19 -18.99 16.06
C TYR A 294 -6.06 -18.79 17.59
N GLN A 295 -6.66 -17.72 18.09
CA GLN A 295 -6.61 -17.30 19.50
C GLN A 295 -5.20 -17.02 20.04
N SER A 296 -4.26 -16.65 19.17
CA SER A 296 -2.91 -16.23 19.58
C SER A 296 -2.33 -15.19 18.62
N ASN A 297 -1.16 -14.66 18.99
CA ASN A 297 -0.27 -13.87 18.16
C ASN A 297 0.89 -14.71 17.57
N ILE A 298 0.69 -16.02 17.40
CA ILE A 298 1.74 -16.96 16.97
C ILE A 298 1.69 -17.12 15.45
N ALA A 299 2.76 -16.68 14.80
CA ALA A 299 3.07 -17.00 13.41
C ALA A 299 3.41 -18.50 13.28
N VAL A 300 2.88 -19.17 12.26
CA VAL A 300 3.12 -20.59 11.99
C VAL A 300 3.62 -20.78 10.56
N LYS A 301 4.75 -21.48 10.40
CA LYS A 301 5.26 -21.96 9.11
C LYS A 301 4.92 -23.43 8.94
N TYR A 302 3.99 -23.75 8.04
CA TYR A 302 3.61 -25.12 7.67
C TYR A 302 4.13 -25.47 6.28
N HIS A 303 4.87 -26.56 6.14
CA HIS A 303 5.48 -26.95 4.88
C HIS A 303 4.68 -28.07 4.20
N PHE A 304 4.17 -27.81 2.99
CA PHE A 304 3.22 -28.69 2.32
C PHE A 304 3.77 -30.07 1.96
N ARG A 305 5.07 -30.15 1.61
CA ARG A 305 5.69 -31.43 1.19
C ARG A 305 5.92 -32.38 2.37
N SER A 306 6.36 -31.87 3.53
CA SER A 306 6.52 -32.69 4.75
C SER A 306 5.24 -32.79 5.58
N ARG A 307 4.19 -32.02 5.23
CA ARG A 307 2.91 -31.92 5.94
C ARG A 307 3.05 -31.60 7.43
N SER A 308 4.10 -30.87 7.79
CA SER A 308 4.48 -30.56 9.16
C SER A 308 4.63 -29.06 9.39
N VAL A 309 4.40 -28.64 10.63
CA VAL A 309 4.79 -27.31 11.10
C VAL A 309 6.30 -27.34 11.33
N LEU A 310 7.03 -26.48 10.63
CA LEU A 310 8.49 -26.36 10.77
C LEU A 310 8.85 -25.42 11.92
N VAL A 311 8.18 -24.26 12.00
CA VAL A 311 8.45 -23.22 13.00
C VAL A 311 7.16 -22.58 13.49
N GLN A 312 7.13 -22.23 14.77
CA GLN A 312 6.12 -21.35 15.38
C GLN A 312 6.86 -20.27 16.17
N ARG A 313 6.47 -18.99 16.04
CA ARG A 313 7.01 -17.91 16.87
C ARG A 313 5.93 -16.89 17.23
N SER A 314 6.00 -16.37 18.45
CA SER A 314 5.15 -15.27 18.92
C SER A 314 5.62 -13.95 18.30
N LEU A 315 4.70 -13.21 17.68
CA LEU A 315 4.92 -11.82 17.29
C LEU A 315 4.69 -10.94 18.53
N ALA A 316 5.78 -10.59 19.22
CA ALA A 316 5.72 -9.93 20.52
C ALA A 316 4.92 -8.61 20.47
N GLY A 317 4.00 -8.45 21.43
CA GLY A 317 3.13 -7.27 21.52
C GLY A 317 2.01 -7.17 20.46
N ALA A 318 1.97 -8.06 19.47
CA ALA A 318 0.97 -8.04 18.42
C ALA A 318 -0.43 -8.34 18.95
N GLY A 319 -1.42 -7.50 18.57
CA GLY A 319 -2.83 -7.74 18.83
C GLY A 319 -3.33 -9.00 18.12
N TYR A 320 -4.33 -9.66 18.71
CA TYR A 320 -4.97 -10.84 18.14
C TYR A 320 -6.42 -10.98 18.62
N ASN A 321 -7.19 -11.90 18.03
CA ASN A 321 -8.56 -12.22 18.47
C ASN A 321 -9.55 -11.04 18.37
N ASN A 322 -9.54 -10.32 17.25
CA ASN A 322 -10.29 -9.08 16.98
C ASN A 322 -9.98 -7.93 17.95
N THR A 323 -8.75 -7.83 18.47
CA THR A 323 -8.32 -6.65 19.22
C THR A 323 -8.15 -5.46 18.27
N PHE A 324 -7.50 -5.66 17.12
CA PHE A 324 -7.28 -4.61 16.10
C PHE A 324 -7.30 -5.19 14.67
N PRO A 325 -8.44 -5.73 14.22
CA PRO A 325 -8.59 -6.17 12.84
C PRO A 325 -8.66 -4.98 11.87
N TYR A 326 -8.69 -5.28 10.58
CA TYR A 326 -9.14 -4.32 9.57
C TYR A 326 -10.61 -3.90 9.78
N SER A 327 -11.05 -2.90 9.03
CA SER A 327 -12.41 -2.32 9.13
C SER A 327 -13.57 -3.32 8.95
N TRP A 328 -13.34 -4.48 8.33
CA TRP A 328 -14.33 -5.55 8.19
C TRP A 328 -14.33 -6.58 9.34
N GLY A 329 -13.36 -6.53 10.25
CA GLY A 329 -13.23 -7.47 11.37
C GLY A 329 -12.59 -8.81 10.96
N GLY A 330 -13.23 -9.91 11.33
CA GLY A 330 -12.89 -11.23 10.81
C GLY A 330 -11.55 -11.84 11.27
N PHE A 331 -11.04 -11.45 12.44
CA PHE A 331 -9.77 -11.93 13.01
C PHE A 331 -8.54 -11.57 12.16
N SER A 332 -8.64 -10.53 11.33
CA SER A 332 -7.57 -9.97 10.49
C SER A 332 -6.57 -9.11 11.30
N ASP A 333 -6.30 -9.44 12.55
CA ASP A 333 -5.39 -8.68 13.43
C ASP A 333 -3.93 -8.71 12.94
N ILE A 334 -3.53 -9.85 12.38
CA ILE A 334 -2.19 -10.15 11.88
C ILE A 334 -2.34 -10.64 10.45
N ASP A 335 -1.55 -10.07 9.56
CA ASP A 335 -1.63 -10.24 8.11
C ASP A 335 -0.21 -10.46 7.56
N PHE A 336 0.04 -11.57 6.88
CA PHE A 336 1.36 -11.87 6.30
C PHE A 336 1.39 -11.45 4.84
N MET A 337 2.51 -10.89 4.40
CA MET A 337 2.67 -10.37 3.03
C MET A 337 4.04 -10.74 2.46
N VAL A 338 4.16 -10.77 1.14
CA VAL A 338 5.44 -10.99 0.45
C VAL A 338 5.62 -9.94 -0.63
N ASP A 339 6.84 -9.41 -0.74
CA ASP A 339 7.27 -8.55 -1.83
C ASP A 339 8.66 -8.96 -2.35
N GLU A 340 9.24 -8.16 -3.24
CA GLU A 340 10.57 -8.37 -3.82
C GLU A 340 11.70 -8.45 -2.79
N SER A 341 11.48 -8.00 -1.54
CA SER A 341 12.46 -7.97 -0.46
C SER A 341 12.28 -9.09 0.58
N GLY A 342 11.18 -9.84 0.53
CA GLY A 342 10.94 -11.03 1.34
C GLY A 342 9.59 -11.05 2.07
N LEU A 343 9.58 -11.69 3.25
CA LEU A 343 8.39 -11.91 4.07
C LEU A 343 8.18 -10.75 5.07
N TRP A 344 6.92 -10.34 5.20
CA TRP A 344 6.47 -9.28 6.09
C TRP A 344 5.30 -9.76 6.94
N ALA A 345 5.15 -9.14 8.10
CA ALA A 345 3.96 -9.26 8.95
C ALA A 345 3.44 -7.86 9.28
N VAL A 346 2.16 -7.63 9.00
CA VAL A 346 1.44 -6.39 9.27
C VAL A 346 0.44 -6.66 10.39
N TYR A 347 0.63 -5.97 11.51
CA TYR A 347 -0.20 -6.13 12.71
C TYR A 347 -0.35 -4.79 13.42
N THR A 348 -0.72 -4.80 14.69
CA THR A 348 -0.75 -3.61 15.56
C THR A 348 -0.28 -3.99 16.96
N THR A 349 0.06 -2.99 17.78
CA THR A 349 0.32 -3.20 19.21
C THR A 349 -0.54 -2.25 20.05
N ASN A 350 -0.74 -2.59 21.32
CA ASN A 350 -1.33 -1.66 22.29
C ASN A 350 -0.47 -0.40 22.50
N GLN A 351 0.86 -0.53 22.36
CA GLN A 351 1.81 0.57 22.54
C GLN A 351 1.65 1.64 21.45
N ASN A 352 1.34 1.21 20.22
CA ASN A 352 1.17 2.08 19.06
C ASN A 352 -0.32 2.46 18.86
N ALA A 353 -1.13 2.42 19.91
CA ALA A 353 -2.54 2.81 19.92
C ALA A 353 -3.44 2.17 18.83
N GLY A 354 -3.09 0.98 18.32
CA GLY A 354 -3.82 0.33 17.23
C GLY A 354 -3.48 0.82 15.81
N ASN A 355 -2.40 1.59 15.66
CA ASN A 355 -1.79 1.88 14.36
C ASN A 355 -1.15 0.62 13.77
N ILE A 356 -1.09 0.58 12.43
CA ILE A 356 -0.43 -0.46 11.66
C ILE A 356 1.07 -0.42 11.96
N VAL A 357 1.57 -1.55 12.46
CA VAL A 357 2.98 -1.87 12.57
C VAL A 357 3.33 -2.85 11.47
N VAL A 358 4.28 -2.47 10.61
CA VAL A 358 4.87 -3.35 9.59
C VAL A 358 6.15 -3.92 10.16
N SER A 359 6.37 -5.23 10.03
CA SER A 359 7.60 -5.88 10.48
C SER A 359 8.17 -6.77 9.38
N ARG A 360 9.48 -6.66 9.14
CA ARG A 360 10.19 -7.58 8.24
C ARG A 360 10.50 -8.86 9.02
N VAL A 361 10.15 -10.02 8.47
CA VAL A 361 10.23 -11.31 9.17
C VAL A 361 11.18 -12.23 8.43
N ASP A 362 12.11 -12.87 9.15
CA ASP A 362 12.94 -13.91 8.57
C ASP A 362 12.09 -15.15 8.22
N PRO A 363 12.04 -15.58 6.95
CA PRO A 363 11.15 -16.66 6.52
C PRO A 363 11.57 -18.04 7.01
N GLN A 364 12.79 -18.22 7.55
CA GLN A 364 13.22 -19.52 8.08
C GLN A 364 12.90 -19.69 9.56
N THR A 365 13.08 -18.64 10.35
CA THR A 365 13.03 -18.65 11.82
C THR A 365 11.81 -17.93 12.39
N LEU A 366 11.04 -17.23 11.54
CA LEU A 366 9.93 -16.32 11.90
C LEU A 366 10.33 -15.17 12.83
N GLU A 367 11.63 -14.84 12.91
CA GLU A 367 12.14 -13.75 13.73
C GLU A 367 11.79 -12.39 13.12
N VAL A 368 11.37 -11.43 13.96
CA VAL A 368 11.18 -10.04 13.55
C VAL A 368 12.56 -9.40 13.45
N LEU A 369 12.96 -9.03 12.24
CA LEU A 369 14.25 -8.41 11.94
C LEU A 369 14.24 -6.89 12.21
N HIS A 370 13.11 -6.25 11.89
CA HIS A 370 12.89 -4.81 12.10
C HIS A 370 11.38 -4.51 12.06
N SER A 371 10.94 -3.45 12.74
CA SER A 371 9.55 -3.00 12.80
C SER A 371 9.42 -1.49 12.58
N TRP A 372 8.36 -1.08 11.89
CA TRP A 372 8.02 0.31 11.60
C TRP A 372 6.60 0.62 12.09
N ASP A 373 6.42 1.73 12.81
CA ASP A 373 5.10 2.32 13.03
C ASP A 373 4.73 3.20 11.84
N THR A 374 3.56 2.97 11.26
CA THR A 374 3.07 3.75 10.12
C THR A 374 2.23 4.95 10.51
N GLY A 375 1.72 5.01 11.75
CA GLY A 375 0.76 6.02 12.18
C GLY A 375 -0.66 5.86 11.60
N TYR A 376 -0.93 4.84 10.77
CA TYR A 376 -2.25 4.62 10.16
C TYR A 376 -3.10 3.65 11.00
N PRO A 377 -4.31 4.01 11.48
CA PRO A 377 -5.13 3.13 12.32
C PRO A 377 -5.63 1.88 11.57
N LYS A 378 -5.27 0.65 11.98
CA LYS A 378 -5.62 -0.58 11.24
C LYS A 378 -7.13 -0.79 11.11
N ARG A 379 -7.91 -0.38 12.13
CA ARG A 379 -9.39 -0.42 12.10
C ARG A 379 -10.02 0.51 11.07
N SER A 380 -9.28 1.47 10.51
CA SER A 380 -9.73 2.34 9.41
C SER A 380 -9.26 1.86 8.02
N ALA A 381 -8.33 0.90 7.97
CA ALA A 381 -7.90 0.29 6.71
C ALA A 381 -8.93 -0.74 6.22
N GLY A 382 -9.10 -0.84 4.90
CA GLY A 382 -9.85 -1.92 4.25
C GLY A 382 -9.06 -3.22 4.28
N GLU A 383 -7.91 -3.17 3.64
CA GLU A 383 -6.83 -4.16 3.58
C GLU A 383 -5.51 -3.39 3.39
N SER A 384 -4.37 -4.10 3.39
CA SER A 384 -3.10 -3.54 2.91
C SER A 384 -2.24 -4.60 2.23
N PHE A 385 -1.21 -4.19 1.50
CA PHE A 385 -0.25 -5.08 0.82
C PHE A 385 1.13 -4.40 0.70
N MET A 386 2.19 -5.19 0.52
CA MET A 386 3.57 -4.70 0.32
C MET A 386 3.96 -4.78 -1.16
N ILE A 387 4.63 -3.74 -1.67
CA ILE A 387 5.41 -3.78 -2.93
C ILE A 387 6.72 -3.04 -2.69
N CYS A 388 7.87 -3.63 -3.01
CA CYS A 388 9.17 -2.95 -2.97
C CYS A 388 9.51 -2.22 -1.65
N GLY A 389 9.19 -2.80 -0.49
CA GLY A 389 9.38 -2.18 0.83
C GLY A 389 8.44 -0.99 1.09
N THR A 390 7.35 -0.88 0.34
CA THR A 390 6.31 0.12 0.55
C THR A 390 5.00 -0.56 0.91
N LEU A 391 4.44 -0.25 2.07
CA LEU A 391 3.09 -0.66 2.46
C LEU A 391 2.08 0.23 1.74
N TYR A 392 1.13 -0.36 1.04
CA TYR A 392 -0.03 0.32 0.48
C TYR A 392 -1.29 -0.10 1.23
N VAL A 393 -2.12 0.88 1.63
CA VAL A 393 -3.30 0.65 2.45
C VAL A 393 -4.54 1.19 1.74
N THR A 394 -5.62 0.39 1.71
CA THR A 394 -6.91 0.84 1.17
C THR A 394 -7.73 1.54 2.25
N ASN A 395 -8.49 2.57 1.87
CA ASN A 395 -9.37 3.30 2.80
C ASN A 395 -10.67 2.56 3.16
N SER A 396 -10.97 1.45 2.50
CA SER A 396 -12.23 0.72 2.63
C SER A 396 -12.09 -0.69 2.05
N HIS A 397 -12.84 -1.65 2.61
CA HIS A 397 -13.02 -2.99 2.06
C HIS A 397 -14.29 -3.08 1.16
N LEU A 398 -15.07 -2.00 1.08
CA LEU A 398 -16.34 -1.91 0.36
C LEU A 398 -16.18 -1.30 -1.04
N ALA A 399 -17.28 -1.23 -1.80
CA ALA A 399 -17.31 -0.51 -3.09
C ALA A 399 -16.82 0.94 -2.92
N GLY A 400 -16.14 1.47 -3.95
CA GLY A 400 -15.51 2.80 -3.88
C GLY A 400 -14.21 2.85 -3.05
N ALA A 401 -13.66 1.70 -2.67
CA ALA A 401 -12.30 1.62 -2.13
C ALA A 401 -11.26 2.25 -3.06
N LYS A 402 -10.21 2.80 -2.48
CA LYS A 402 -9.01 3.28 -3.16
C LYS A 402 -7.79 3.01 -2.30
N ILE A 403 -6.63 2.88 -2.94
CA ILE A 403 -5.36 2.86 -2.24
C ILE A 403 -5.07 4.32 -1.87
N TYR A 404 -5.08 4.60 -0.57
CA TYR A 404 -5.18 5.96 -0.02
C TYR A 404 -3.97 6.36 0.81
N PHE A 405 -3.14 5.40 1.22
CA PHE A 405 -1.98 5.66 2.06
C PHE A 405 -0.84 4.74 1.63
N ALA A 406 0.36 5.29 1.56
CA ALA A 406 1.60 4.56 1.29
C ALA A 406 2.63 4.88 2.37
N TYR A 407 3.27 3.86 2.95
CA TYR A 407 4.37 4.00 3.91
C TYR A 407 5.64 3.37 3.37
N TYR A 408 6.70 4.17 3.29
CA TYR A 408 8.01 3.82 2.76
C TYR A 408 8.93 3.35 3.89
N THR A 409 9.25 2.05 3.96
CA THR A 409 10.08 1.52 5.07
C THR A 409 11.55 1.92 4.97
N ASN A 410 12.02 2.37 3.80
CA ASN A 410 13.40 2.82 3.60
C ASN A 410 13.65 4.25 4.12
N THR A 411 12.64 5.12 4.08
CA THR A 411 12.71 6.52 4.57
C THR A 411 11.91 6.74 5.84
N SER A 412 11.20 5.72 6.33
CA SER A 412 10.29 5.77 7.48
C SER A 412 9.26 6.92 7.39
N SER A 413 8.79 7.19 6.17
CA SER A 413 7.88 8.29 5.85
C SER A 413 6.64 7.78 5.13
N TYR A 414 5.55 8.56 5.19
CA TYR A 414 4.29 8.23 4.52
C TYR A 414 3.81 9.34 3.60
N GLU A 415 2.95 8.98 2.67
CA GLU A 415 2.15 9.89 1.86
C GLU A 415 0.69 9.40 1.78
N TYR A 416 -0.23 10.33 1.53
CA TYR A 416 -1.58 9.98 1.12
C TYR A 416 -1.64 9.91 -0.41
N THR A 417 -2.22 8.82 -0.92
CA THR A 417 -2.36 8.52 -2.35
C THR A 417 -3.82 8.60 -2.77
N ASP A 418 -4.08 8.62 -4.08
CA ASP A 418 -5.44 8.60 -4.64
C ASP A 418 -5.51 7.62 -5.83
N ILE A 419 -4.97 6.42 -5.65
CA ILE A 419 -4.90 5.41 -6.72
C ILE A 419 -6.24 4.66 -6.77
N PRO A 420 -6.99 4.71 -7.89
CA PRO A 420 -8.28 4.05 -8.00
C PRO A 420 -8.18 2.53 -7.83
N PHE A 421 -9.15 1.93 -7.14
CA PHE A 421 -9.24 0.47 -6.97
C PHE A 421 -10.68 0.00 -7.21
N HIS A 422 -10.93 -0.69 -8.33
CA HIS A 422 -12.30 -1.07 -8.70
C HIS A 422 -12.78 -2.34 -7.98
N ASN A 423 -13.29 -2.18 -6.76
CA ASN A 423 -13.91 -3.24 -5.97
C ASN A 423 -15.30 -3.64 -6.53
N GLN A 424 -15.33 -4.60 -7.48
CA GLN A 424 -16.54 -5.03 -8.18
C GLN A 424 -17.59 -5.75 -7.30
N TYR A 425 -17.17 -6.60 -6.35
CA TYR A 425 -18.11 -7.42 -5.55
C TYR A 425 -18.34 -6.88 -4.12
N SER A 426 -17.95 -5.63 -3.88
CA SER A 426 -18.29 -4.81 -2.72
C SER A 426 -17.82 -5.30 -1.34
N HIS A 427 -17.06 -6.39 -1.23
CA HIS A 427 -16.56 -6.83 0.08
C HIS A 427 -15.29 -7.69 -0.03
N ILE A 428 -14.15 -7.02 0.07
CA ILE A 428 -12.84 -7.65 0.14
C ILE A 428 -12.67 -8.35 1.50
N SER A 429 -11.99 -9.50 1.51
CA SER A 429 -11.49 -10.14 2.74
C SER A 429 -10.02 -10.55 2.67
N MET A 430 -9.33 -10.26 1.57
CA MET A 430 -7.93 -10.59 1.32
C MET A 430 -7.49 -9.73 0.12
N LEU A 431 -6.31 -9.12 0.22
CA LEU A 431 -5.68 -8.36 -0.87
C LEU A 431 -4.15 -8.50 -0.73
N ASP A 432 -3.55 -9.47 -1.42
CA ASP A 432 -2.11 -9.74 -1.33
C ASP A 432 -1.41 -9.49 -2.65
N TYR A 433 -0.18 -8.98 -2.59
CA TYR A 433 0.68 -8.84 -3.75
C TYR A 433 1.46 -10.12 -4.04
N ASN A 434 1.57 -10.48 -5.32
CA ASN A 434 2.49 -11.50 -5.79
C ASN A 434 3.62 -10.87 -6.62
N PRO A 435 4.86 -10.75 -6.08
CA PRO A 435 6.00 -10.15 -6.79
C PRO A 435 6.46 -10.95 -8.01
N ARG A 436 6.17 -12.26 -8.07
CA ARG A 436 6.50 -13.14 -9.22
C ARG A 436 5.70 -12.77 -10.47
N GLU A 437 4.42 -12.48 -10.28
CA GLU A 437 3.45 -12.23 -11.36
C GLU A 437 3.14 -10.74 -11.54
N ARG A 438 3.46 -9.90 -10.54
CA ARG A 438 3.14 -8.47 -10.48
C ARG A 438 1.65 -8.21 -10.56
N VAL A 439 0.91 -8.94 -9.72
CA VAL A 439 -0.53 -8.83 -9.60
C VAL A 439 -0.96 -8.84 -8.14
N LEU A 440 -2.11 -8.24 -7.87
CA LEU A 440 -2.82 -8.34 -6.59
C LEU A 440 -3.83 -9.48 -6.66
N TYR A 441 -3.70 -10.44 -5.76
CA TYR A 441 -4.65 -11.51 -5.49
C TYR A 441 -5.70 -11.01 -4.49
N THR A 442 -6.97 -11.17 -4.82
CA THR A 442 -8.07 -10.64 -4.00
C THR A 442 -9.15 -11.68 -3.79
N TRP A 443 -9.64 -11.83 -2.55
CA TRP A 443 -10.91 -12.51 -2.28
C TRP A 443 -11.99 -11.46 -2.06
N ASN A 444 -13.04 -11.49 -2.87
CA ASN A 444 -14.07 -10.47 -2.89
C ASN A 444 -15.47 -11.11 -2.88
N ASN A 445 -16.09 -11.21 -1.70
CA ASN A 445 -17.43 -11.76 -1.51
C ASN A 445 -17.65 -13.13 -2.21
N GLY A 446 -16.71 -14.07 -2.05
CA GLY A 446 -16.75 -15.40 -2.69
C GLY A 446 -16.19 -15.47 -4.12
N HIS A 447 -15.63 -14.37 -4.63
CA HIS A 447 -14.99 -14.31 -5.95
C HIS A 447 -13.48 -14.21 -5.78
N GLN A 448 -12.75 -15.03 -6.54
CA GLN A 448 -11.30 -15.01 -6.65
C GLN A 448 -10.92 -14.14 -7.84
N VAL A 449 -10.33 -12.98 -7.54
CA VAL A 449 -10.12 -11.87 -8.49
C VAL A 449 -8.64 -11.49 -8.50
N ILE A 450 -8.10 -11.24 -9.69
CA ILE A 450 -6.76 -10.70 -9.90
C ILE A 450 -6.84 -9.26 -10.40
N TYR A 451 -5.89 -8.41 -10.00
CA TYR A 451 -5.66 -7.10 -10.58
C TYR A 451 -4.20 -6.95 -11.00
N ASN A 452 -3.93 -6.49 -12.21
CA ASN A 452 -2.56 -6.17 -12.64
C ASN A 452 -2.13 -4.83 -12.02
N VAL A 453 -0.86 -4.69 -11.63
CA VAL A 453 -0.31 -3.43 -11.13
C VAL A 453 0.58 -2.73 -12.14
N THR A 454 0.52 -1.40 -12.17
CA THR A 454 1.43 -0.54 -12.92
C THR A 454 2.41 0.11 -11.95
N LEU A 455 3.71 -0.15 -12.14
CA LEU A 455 4.78 0.39 -11.31
C LEU A 455 5.59 1.42 -12.11
N PHE A 456 5.97 2.52 -11.47
CA PHE A 456 6.86 3.55 -12.03
C PHE A 456 8.27 3.41 -11.46
N HIS A 457 9.24 3.23 -12.36
CA HIS A 457 10.66 3.08 -12.02
C HIS A 457 11.39 4.41 -12.16
N VAL A 458 11.78 5.03 -11.04
CA VAL A 458 12.71 6.15 -11.07
C VAL A 458 14.11 5.60 -11.26
N ILE A 459 14.57 5.52 -12.50
CA ILE A 459 15.99 5.31 -12.79
C ILE A 459 16.72 6.60 -12.39
N LYS A 460 17.26 6.64 -11.16
CA LYS A 460 18.29 7.61 -10.82
C LYS A 460 19.55 7.22 -11.58
N THR A 461 19.79 7.85 -12.73
CA THR A 461 21.11 7.86 -13.35
C THR A 461 22.08 8.53 -12.39
N SER A 462 22.92 7.73 -11.73
CA SER A 462 24.05 8.22 -10.94
C SER A 462 25.08 8.81 -11.90
N GLY A 463 24.94 10.10 -12.18
CA GLY A 463 25.72 10.80 -13.20
C GLY A 463 25.27 12.23 -13.41
N GLU A 464 25.51 13.09 -12.43
CA GLU A 464 25.92 14.49 -12.63
C GLU A 464 26.79 14.87 -11.41
N LEU A 465 27.84 15.66 -11.66
CA LEU A 465 29.07 15.75 -10.82
C LEU A 465 28.92 16.57 -9.54
#